data_AF-A0A3M0NP43-F1
#
_entry.id   AF-A0A3M0NP43-F1
#
_cell.length_a   1.000
_cell.length_b   1.000
_cell.length_c   1.000
_cell.angle_alpha   90.00
_cell.angle_beta   90.00
_cell.angle_gamma   90.00
#
_symmetry.space_group_name_H-M   'P 1'
#
loop_
_entity.id
_entity.type
_entity.pdbx_description
1 polymer ?
#
loop_
_entity_poly.entity_id
_entity_poly.type
_entity_poly.pdbx_seq_one_letter_code
_entity_poly.pdbx_strand_id
1 'polypeptide(L)'
;MVKPTFVNLPQDKKEKITQALLNEFSNHPLAEAQVARIVKEAEIARGAFYKYFEDLSDAYGYLYQLAMKQIHSFVKMPADYQPEIFYQNVVDFINQTQGSKYAKLVKMHMLYNESTVSKPFPQDVLVKLSPQSWSAMVLSHAAIREILAEPTQKELVLSKLKVGLTLLKKESD
;
A
#
# COMPACT_ATOMS: atom_id res chain seq x y z
N MET A 1 10.27 -14.85 0.56
CA MET A 1 9.76 -14.70 1.94
C MET A 1 10.95 -14.34 2.81
N VAL A 2 10.85 -13.30 3.65
CA VAL A 2 11.95 -12.87 4.54
C VAL A 2 12.53 -14.04 5.31
N LYS A 3 13.85 -14.18 5.26
CA LYS A 3 14.53 -15.31 5.87
C LYS A 3 14.56 -15.16 7.40
N PRO A 4 14.50 -16.26 8.18
CA PRO A 4 14.57 -16.22 9.64
C PRO A 4 15.79 -15.48 10.19
N THR A 5 16.89 -15.52 9.45
CA THR A 5 18.14 -14.78 9.70
C THR A 5 17.93 -13.28 9.83
N PHE A 6 17.00 -12.68 9.08
CA PHE A 6 16.66 -11.27 9.18
C PHE A 6 15.73 -11.02 10.38
N VAL A 7 14.75 -11.90 10.60
CA VAL A 7 13.80 -11.79 11.73
C VAL A 7 14.53 -11.79 13.07
N ASN A 8 15.59 -12.58 13.19
CA ASN A 8 16.39 -12.71 14.41
C ASN A 8 17.51 -11.67 14.53
N LEU A 9 17.60 -10.68 13.62
CA LEU A 9 18.58 -9.60 13.78
C LEU A 9 18.27 -8.76 15.03
N PRO A 10 19.33 -8.26 15.70
CA PRO A 10 19.21 -7.17 16.65
C PRO A 10 18.37 -6.02 16.08
N GLN A 11 17.56 -5.40 16.93
CA GLN A 11 16.54 -4.44 16.52
C GLN A 11 17.13 -3.23 15.78
N ASP A 12 18.26 -2.72 16.27
CA ASP A 12 19.05 -1.64 15.66
C ASP A 12 19.45 -1.95 14.21
N LYS A 13 19.97 -3.17 13.96
CA LYS A 13 20.34 -3.61 12.60
C LYS A 13 19.12 -3.75 11.71
N LYS A 14 18.02 -4.28 12.24
CA LYS A 14 16.76 -4.45 11.50
C LYS A 14 16.19 -3.08 11.10
N GLU A 15 16.21 -2.11 12.01
CA GLU A 15 15.76 -0.74 11.76
C GLU A 15 16.62 -0.06 10.70
N LYS A 16 17.94 -0.18 10.78
CA LYS A 16 18.86 0.38 9.77
C LYS A 16 18.60 -0.16 8.37
N ILE A 17 18.45 -1.48 8.24
CA ILE A 17 18.13 -2.11 6.95
C ILE A 17 16.74 -1.67 6.47
N THR A 18 15.75 -1.65 7.37
CA THR A 18 14.39 -1.20 7.05
C THR A 18 14.36 0.26 6.57
N GLN A 19 15.19 1.12 7.17
CA GLN A 19 15.31 2.51 6.77
C GLN A 19 15.94 2.66 5.37
N ALA A 20 16.98 1.88 5.07
CA ALA A 20 17.59 1.86 3.74
C ALA A 20 16.62 1.35 2.66
N LEU A 21 15.84 0.30 2.97
CA LEU A 21 14.77 -0.18 2.09
C LEU A 21 13.72 0.91 1.87
N LEU A 22 13.34 1.63 2.93
CA LEU A 22 12.34 2.69 2.86
C LEU A 22 12.82 3.83 1.98
N ASN A 23 14.08 4.24 2.12
CA ASN A 23 14.66 5.27 1.29
C ASN A 23 14.69 4.84 -0.19
N GLU A 24 15.17 3.63 -0.49
CA GLU A 24 15.23 3.13 -1.87
C GLU A 24 13.85 3.08 -2.52
N PHE A 25 12.88 2.40 -1.91
CA PHE A 25 11.56 2.17 -2.52
C PHE A 25 10.61 3.37 -2.42
N SER A 26 10.98 4.42 -1.68
CA SER A 26 10.25 5.70 -1.67
C SER A 26 10.68 6.63 -2.79
N ASN A 27 11.90 6.45 -3.33
CA ASN A 27 12.49 7.35 -4.32
C ASN A 27 12.68 6.69 -5.69
N HIS A 28 12.60 5.37 -5.78
CA HIS A 28 12.74 4.62 -7.02
C HIS A 28 11.59 3.61 -7.20
N PRO A 29 11.04 3.46 -8.42
CA PRO A 29 10.18 2.34 -8.75
C PRO A 29 10.89 1.01 -8.48
N LEU A 30 10.14 -0.04 -8.14
CA LEU A 30 10.71 -1.36 -7.83
C LEU A 30 11.53 -1.92 -8.99
N ALA A 31 11.08 -1.69 -10.22
CA ALA A 31 11.80 -2.12 -11.43
C ALA A 31 13.17 -1.43 -11.61
N GLU A 32 13.36 -0.26 -11.01
CA GLU A 32 14.61 0.51 -11.07
C GLU A 32 15.43 0.44 -9.77
N ALA A 33 14.90 -0.24 -8.75
CA ALA A 33 15.53 -0.35 -7.46
C ALA A 33 16.83 -1.16 -7.54
N GLN A 34 17.79 -0.83 -6.69
CA GLN A 34 19.12 -1.43 -6.73
C GLN A 34 19.57 -1.92 -5.35
N VAL A 35 19.92 -3.20 -5.27
CA VAL A 35 20.56 -3.80 -4.08
C VAL A 35 21.82 -3.01 -3.68
N ALA A 36 22.58 -2.51 -4.65
CA ALA A 36 23.81 -1.74 -4.39
C ALA A 36 23.57 -0.47 -3.57
N ARG A 37 22.46 0.25 -3.81
CA ARG A 37 22.10 1.45 -3.05
C ARG A 37 21.67 1.09 -1.63
N ILE A 38 20.80 0.08 -1.49
CA ILE A 38 20.32 -0.42 -0.20
C ILE A 38 21.49 -0.86 0.69
N VAL A 39 22.40 -1.69 0.17
CA VAL A 39 23.49 -2.25 1.01
C VAL A 39 24.53 -1.20 1.38
N LYS A 40 24.73 -0.20 0.52
CA LYS A 40 25.58 0.96 0.81
C LYS A 40 25.00 1.79 1.95
N GLU A 41 23.70 2.10 1.90
CA GLU A 41 23.02 2.89 2.93
C GLU A 41 22.86 2.12 4.26
N ALA A 42 22.57 0.82 4.20
CA ALA A 42 22.48 -0.03 5.38
C ALA A 42 23.86 -0.38 5.99
N GLU A 43 24.96 -0.06 5.30
CA GLU A 43 26.33 -0.43 5.63
C GLU A 43 26.49 -1.94 5.87
N ILE A 44 25.96 -2.75 4.94
CA ILE A 44 26.11 -4.21 4.95
C ILE A 44 26.78 -4.69 3.66
N ALA A 45 27.40 -5.86 3.70
CA ALA A 45 27.92 -6.49 2.49
C ALA A 45 26.77 -6.94 1.58
N ARG A 46 26.98 -6.95 0.26
CA ARG A 46 25.98 -7.44 -0.71
C ARG A 46 25.53 -8.87 -0.44
N GLY A 47 26.45 -9.75 -0.02
CA GLY A 47 26.10 -11.12 0.38
C GLY A 47 25.17 -11.19 1.59
N ALA A 48 25.21 -10.21 2.50
CA ALA A 48 24.31 -10.15 3.64
C ALA A 48 22.86 -9.86 3.20
N PHE A 49 22.65 -9.03 2.17
CA PHE A 49 21.32 -8.80 1.60
C PHE A 49 20.66 -10.12 1.19
N TYR A 50 21.37 -10.96 0.43
CA TYR A 50 20.83 -12.25 -0.02
C TYR A 50 20.72 -13.31 1.09
N LYS A 51 21.37 -13.08 2.24
CA LYS A 51 21.14 -13.85 3.46
C LYS A 51 19.83 -13.46 4.15
N TYR A 52 19.27 -12.29 3.87
CA TYR A 52 18.05 -11.75 4.49
C TYR A 52 16.83 -11.85 3.58
N PHE A 53 17.00 -11.51 2.30
CA PHE A 53 15.96 -11.46 1.28
C PHE A 53 16.37 -12.30 0.08
N GLU A 54 15.41 -12.90 -0.60
CA GLU A 54 15.67 -13.63 -1.84
C GLU A 54 16.06 -12.67 -2.99
N ASP A 55 15.30 -11.59 -3.13
CA ASP A 55 15.48 -10.56 -4.14
C ASP A 55 14.91 -9.21 -3.66
N LEU A 56 14.83 -8.23 -4.56
CA LEU A 56 14.23 -6.92 -4.28
C LEU A 56 12.72 -7.00 -4.03
N SER A 57 12.01 -7.91 -4.70
CA SER A 57 10.56 -8.09 -4.54
C SER A 57 10.20 -8.61 -3.15
N ASP A 58 11.00 -9.52 -2.60
CA ASP A 58 10.87 -10.03 -1.23
C ASP A 58 11.15 -8.94 -0.19
N ALA A 59 12.22 -8.16 -0.39
CA ALA A 59 12.54 -7.02 0.47
C ALA A 59 11.47 -5.93 0.42
N TYR A 60 10.92 -5.66 -0.78
CA TYR A 60 9.82 -4.73 -0.99
C TYR A 60 8.55 -5.21 -0.28
N GLY A 61 8.17 -6.49 -0.47
CA GLY A 61 7.00 -7.08 0.15
C GLY A 61 7.05 -7.01 1.68
N TYR A 62 8.23 -7.28 2.27
CA TYR A 62 8.46 -7.09 3.71
C TYR A 62 8.16 -5.67 4.17
N LEU A 63 8.78 -4.68 3.50
CA LEU A 63 8.64 -3.29 3.89
C LEU A 63 7.21 -2.79 3.69
N TYR A 64 6.57 -3.17 2.59
CA TYR A 64 5.20 -2.75 2.30
C TYR A 64 4.22 -3.33 3.32
N GLN A 65 4.38 -4.61 3.72
CA GLN A 65 3.58 -5.19 4.80
C GLN A 65 3.78 -4.47 6.14
N LEU A 66 5.02 -4.08 6.47
CA LEU A 66 5.31 -3.30 7.66
C LEU A 66 4.61 -1.93 7.61
N ALA A 67 4.67 -1.26 6.45
CA ALA A 67 4.02 0.03 6.24
C ALA A 67 2.49 -0.06 6.42
N MET A 68 1.85 -1.04 5.79
CA MET A 68 0.39 -1.24 5.89
C MET A 68 -0.07 -1.54 7.33
N LYS A 69 0.73 -2.29 8.10
CA LYS A 69 0.44 -2.51 9.53
C LYS A 69 0.49 -1.21 10.34
N GLN A 70 1.47 -0.33 10.07
CA GLN A 70 1.61 0.94 10.81
C GLN A 70 0.60 1.99 10.38
N ILE A 71 0.21 2.00 9.10
CA ILE A 71 -0.84 2.89 8.60
C ILE A 71 -2.21 2.50 9.21
N HIS A 72 -2.35 1.36 9.89
CA HIS A 72 -3.62 0.88 10.45
C HIS A 72 -4.73 0.78 9.41
N SER A 73 -4.38 0.37 8.18
CA SER A 73 -5.27 0.29 7.03
C SER A 73 -6.27 -0.88 7.12
N PHE A 74 -6.91 -1.10 8.27
CA PHE A 74 -8.00 -2.05 8.40
C PHE A 74 -9.22 -1.50 7.65
N VAL A 75 -9.32 -1.86 6.37
CA VAL A 75 -10.48 -1.57 5.54
C VAL A 75 -11.67 -2.29 6.18
N LYS A 76 -12.65 -1.52 6.65
CA LYS A 76 -13.91 -2.10 7.10
C LYS A 76 -14.67 -2.59 5.87
N MET A 77 -14.92 -3.89 5.80
CA MET A 77 -15.70 -4.51 4.74
C MET A 77 -17.06 -4.92 5.33
N PRO A 78 -18.10 -4.07 5.21
CA PRO A 78 -19.42 -4.41 5.71
C PRO A 78 -20.02 -5.56 4.88
N ALA A 79 -20.87 -6.38 5.51
CA ALA A 79 -21.58 -7.46 4.83
C ALA A 79 -22.49 -6.91 3.71
N ASP A 80 -23.19 -5.82 4.01
CA ASP A 80 -24.02 -5.09 3.06
C ASP A 80 -23.33 -3.84 2.55
N TYR A 81 -23.72 -3.40 1.35
CA TYR A 81 -23.18 -2.18 0.78
C TYR A 81 -23.56 -0.93 1.60
N GLN A 82 -22.56 -0.26 2.17
CA GLN A 82 -22.72 0.98 2.95
C GLN A 82 -21.76 2.06 2.43
N PRO A 83 -22.24 3.02 1.62
CA PRO A 83 -21.36 3.98 0.95
C PRO A 83 -20.54 4.84 1.93
N GLU A 84 -21.08 5.15 3.10
CA GLU A 84 -20.41 5.93 4.14
C GLU A 84 -19.16 5.21 4.67
N ILE A 85 -19.20 3.87 4.78
CA ILE A 85 -18.05 3.08 5.25
C ILE A 85 -16.92 3.10 4.21
N PHE A 86 -17.24 2.92 2.92
CA PHE A 86 -16.23 3.00 1.86
C PHE A 86 -15.60 4.38 1.76
N TYR A 87 -16.42 5.44 1.86
CA TYR A 87 -15.93 6.81 1.91
C TYR A 87 -15.00 7.03 3.09
N GLN A 88 -15.40 6.60 4.30
CA GLN A 88 -14.58 6.76 5.49
C GLN A 88 -13.27 5.96 5.42
N ASN A 89 -13.30 4.73 4.87
CA ASN A 89 -12.09 3.93 4.64
C ASN A 89 -11.06 4.70 3.78
N VAL A 90 -11.51 5.40 2.72
CA VAL A 90 -10.61 6.21 1.88
C VAL A 90 -10.07 7.42 2.64
N VAL A 91 -10.93 8.15 3.36
CA VAL A 91 -10.51 9.31 4.15
C VAL A 91 -9.48 8.92 5.21
N ASP A 92 -9.76 7.85 5.96
CA ASP A 92 -8.89 7.33 7.00
C ASP A 92 -7.55 6.88 6.41
N PHE A 93 -7.59 6.11 5.32
CA PHE A 93 -6.38 5.64 4.65
C PHE A 93 -5.49 6.80 4.18
N ILE A 94 -6.07 7.83 3.54
CA ILE A 94 -5.32 9.00 3.09
C ILE A 94 -4.71 9.76 4.27
N ASN A 95 -5.49 10.02 5.32
CA ASN A 95 -5.02 10.77 6.48
C ASN A 95 -3.90 10.01 7.24
N GLN A 96 -4.08 8.71 7.45
CA GLN A 96 -3.08 7.86 8.10
C GLN A 96 -1.81 7.72 7.25
N THR A 97 -1.96 7.61 5.92
CA THR A 97 -0.82 7.56 5.00
C THR A 97 -0.03 8.87 5.03
N GLN A 98 -0.72 10.02 4.89
CA GLN A 98 -0.11 11.35 4.91
C GLN A 98 0.59 11.68 6.24
N GLY A 99 0.05 11.18 7.36
CA GLY A 99 0.67 11.32 8.68
C GLY A 99 1.82 10.35 8.96
N SER A 100 2.13 9.41 8.06
CA SER A 100 3.14 8.38 8.27
C SER A 100 4.45 8.68 7.55
N LYS A 101 5.56 8.12 8.06
CA LYS A 101 6.85 8.10 7.34
C LYS A 101 6.82 7.32 6.03
N TYR A 102 5.74 6.57 5.76
CA TYR A 102 5.57 5.73 4.57
C TYR A 102 4.82 6.42 3.44
N ALA A 103 4.42 7.69 3.58
CA ALA A 103 3.64 8.41 2.57
C ALA A 103 4.23 8.29 1.14
N LYS A 104 5.57 8.46 1.01
CA LYS A 104 6.27 8.33 -0.27
C LYS A 104 6.26 6.89 -0.80
N LEU A 105 6.46 5.90 0.06
CA LEU A 105 6.40 4.48 -0.30
C LEU A 105 5.01 4.11 -0.84
N VAL A 106 3.94 4.55 -0.17
CA VAL A 106 2.55 4.29 -0.59
C VAL A 106 2.24 4.98 -1.92
N LYS A 107 2.67 6.24 -2.09
CA LYS A 107 2.57 6.94 -3.38
C LYS A 107 3.31 6.17 -4.48
N MET A 108 4.53 5.72 -4.22
CA MET A 108 5.32 4.94 -5.18
C MET A 108 4.64 3.62 -5.54
N HIS A 109 4.03 2.96 -4.55
CA HIS A 109 3.23 1.76 -4.77
C HIS A 109 2.06 2.01 -5.71
N MET A 110 1.17 2.94 -5.36
CA MET A 110 -0.09 3.20 -6.08
C MET A 110 0.12 3.71 -7.50
N LEU A 111 1.24 4.39 -7.77
CA LEU A 111 1.50 4.99 -9.07
C LEU A 111 2.34 4.11 -10.00
N TYR A 112 3.29 3.35 -9.46
CA TYR A 112 4.33 2.69 -10.27
C TYR A 112 4.53 1.21 -9.97
N ASN A 113 4.41 0.77 -8.71
CA ASN A 113 4.80 -0.60 -8.35
C ASN A 113 3.63 -1.57 -8.30
N GLU A 114 2.39 -1.09 -8.13
CA GLU A 114 1.21 -1.94 -7.95
C GLU A 114 1.10 -3.01 -9.05
N SER A 115 1.19 -2.64 -10.33
CA SER A 115 1.11 -3.59 -11.45
C SER A 115 2.23 -4.63 -11.47
N THR A 116 3.37 -4.33 -10.83
CA THR A 116 4.55 -5.21 -10.79
C THR A 116 4.47 -6.21 -9.65
N VAL A 117 3.84 -5.83 -8.52
CA VAL A 117 3.81 -6.65 -7.29
C VAL A 117 2.43 -7.24 -6.98
N SER A 118 1.38 -6.73 -7.61
CA SER A 118 0.02 -7.16 -7.34
C SER A 118 -0.16 -8.61 -7.76
N LYS A 119 -0.54 -9.41 -6.78
CA LYS A 119 -1.08 -10.74 -7.04
C LYS A 119 -2.50 -10.59 -7.60
N PRO A 120 -3.00 -11.58 -8.34
CA PRO A 120 -4.41 -11.62 -8.69
C PRO A 120 -5.27 -11.42 -7.44
N PHE A 121 -6.30 -10.58 -7.55
CA PHE A 121 -7.23 -10.36 -6.46
C PHE A 121 -7.82 -11.71 -6.01
N PRO A 122 -7.90 -12.02 -4.71
CA PRO A 122 -8.36 -13.32 -4.24
C PRO A 122 -9.75 -13.66 -4.80
N GLN A 123 -9.84 -14.74 -5.58
CA GLN A 123 -11.07 -15.15 -6.25
C GLN A 123 -12.19 -15.45 -5.26
N ASP A 124 -11.86 -16.04 -4.11
CA ASP A 124 -12.79 -16.36 -3.02
C ASP A 124 -13.40 -15.13 -2.35
N VAL A 125 -12.69 -13.99 -2.40
CA VAL A 125 -13.23 -12.69 -1.98
C VAL A 125 -14.07 -12.09 -3.08
N LEU A 126 -13.58 -12.10 -4.33
CA LEU A 126 -14.25 -11.50 -5.48
C LEU A 126 -15.68 -12.04 -5.67
N VAL A 127 -15.85 -13.36 -5.61
CA VAL A 127 -17.16 -14.01 -5.80
C VAL A 127 -18.18 -13.69 -4.71
N LYS A 128 -17.73 -13.17 -3.55
CA LYS A 128 -18.60 -12.79 -2.43
C LYS A 128 -18.96 -11.31 -2.44
N LEU A 129 -18.30 -10.49 -3.25
CA LEU A 129 -18.61 -9.07 -3.34
C LEU A 129 -19.89 -8.87 -4.16
N SER A 130 -20.83 -8.09 -3.60
CA SER A 130 -21.94 -7.57 -4.39
C SER A 130 -21.40 -6.65 -5.50
N PRO A 131 -22.13 -6.47 -6.62
CA PRO A 131 -21.74 -5.52 -7.65
C PRO A 131 -21.47 -4.11 -7.11
N GLN A 132 -22.25 -3.67 -6.11
CA GLN A 132 -22.07 -2.37 -5.45
C GLN A 132 -20.78 -2.33 -4.64
N SER A 133 -20.49 -3.34 -3.82
CA SER A 133 -19.25 -3.39 -3.02
C SER A 133 -18.01 -3.51 -3.90
N TRP A 134 -18.08 -4.29 -4.99
CA TRP A 134 -17.01 -4.35 -5.98
C TRP A 134 -16.78 -3.00 -6.66
N SER A 135 -17.85 -2.35 -7.14
CA SER A 135 -17.76 -1.02 -7.78
C SER A 135 -17.19 0.02 -6.81
N ALA A 136 -17.63 0.01 -5.55
CA ALA A 136 -17.15 0.92 -4.52
C ALA A 136 -15.67 0.70 -4.17
N MET A 137 -15.20 -0.55 -4.15
CA MET A 137 -13.78 -0.87 -3.98
C MET A 137 -12.95 -0.29 -5.14
N VAL A 138 -13.40 -0.48 -6.38
CA VAL A 138 -12.71 0.06 -7.57
C VAL A 138 -12.66 1.59 -7.55
N LEU A 139 -13.79 2.25 -7.25
CA LEU A 139 -13.86 3.71 -7.12
C LEU A 139 -12.97 4.23 -5.98
N SER A 140 -12.94 3.52 -4.85
CA SER A 140 -12.10 3.87 -3.70
C SER A 140 -10.62 3.83 -4.08
N HIS A 141 -10.20 2.77 -4.77
CA HIS A 141 -8.83 2.61 -5.25
C HIS A 141 -8.43 3.72 -6.23
N ALA A 142 -9.30 4.00 -7.21
CA ALA A 142 -9.08 5.09 -8.17
C ALA A 142 -8.95 6.45 -7.45
N ALA A 143 -9.84 6.75 -6.51
CA ALA A 143 -9.79 7.99 -5.73
C ALA A 143 -8.48 8.13 -4.94
N ILE A 144 -8.02 7.05 -4.28
CA ILE A 144 -6.74 7.04 -3.56
C ILE A 144 -5.59 7.36 -4.52
N ARG A 145 -5.57 6.73 -5.69
CA ARG A 145 -4.52 6.94 -6.70
C ARG A 145 -4.47 8.40 -7.18
N GLU A 146 -5.62 8.98 -7.52
CA GLU A 146 -5.72 10.38 -7.95
C GLU A 146 -5.27 11.35 -6.86
N ILE A 147 -5.68 11.12 -5.60
CA ILE A 147 -5.30 11.98 -4.46
C ILE A 147 -3.79 11.90 -4.20
N LEU A 148 -3.18 10.73 -4.31
CA LEU A 148 -1.74 10.57 -4.10
C LEU A 148 -0.92 11.16 -5.26
N ALA A 149 -1.45 11.11 -6.50
CA ALA A 149 -0.85 11.77 -7.65
C ALA A 149 -0.85 13.29 -7.46
N GLU A 150 -2.03 13.87 -7.22
CA GLU A 150 -2.29 15.32 -7.15
C GLU A 150 -3.00 15.70 -5.82
N PRO A 151 -2.26 15.86 -4.71
CA PRO A 151 -2.85 16.12 -3.39
C PRO A 151 -3.68 17.41 -3.29
N THR A 152 -3.45 18.38 -4.18
CA THR A 152 -4.22 19.64 -4.25
C THR A 152 -5.66 19.44 -4.72
N GLN A 153 -5.96 18.29 -5.34
CA GLN A 153 -7.31 17.94 -5.79
C GLN A 153 -8.07 17.06 -4.78
N LYS A 154 -7.52 16.86 -3.56
CA LYS A 154 -8.07 15.95 -2.54
C LYS A 154 -9.56 16.18 -2.30
N GLU A 155 -9.97 17.43 -2.06
CA GLU A 155 -11.35 17.80 -1.74
C GLU A 155 -12.29 17.52 -2.92
N LEU A 156 -11.85 17.81 -4.15
CA LEU A 156 -12.60 17.54 -5.37
C LEU A 156 -12.80 16.04 -5.59
N VAL A 157 -11.74 15.24 -5.44
CA VAL A 157 -11.79 13.78 -5.63
C VAL A 157 -12.66 13.14 -4.55
N LEU A 158 -12.52 13.53 -3.29
CA LEU A 158 -13.37 13.03 -2.19
C LEU A 158 -14.84 13.39 -2.40
N SER A 159 -15.13 14.61 -2.88
CA SER A 159 -16.49 15.01 -3.24
C SER A 159 -17.09 14.10 -4.32
N LYS A 160 -16.34 13.86 -5.40
CA LYS A 160 -16.76 12.94 -6.49
C LYS A 160 -16.96 11.51 -5.99
N LEU A 161 -16.02 11.00 -5.18
CA LEU A 161 -16.12 9.67 -4.59
C LEU A 161 -17.39 9.55 -3.74
N LYS A 162 -17.67 10.52 -2.87
CA LYS A 162 -18.86 10.51 -2.01
C LYS A 162 -20.14 10.40 -2.83
N VAL A 163 -20.30 11.26 -3.84
CA VAL A 163 -21.47 11.23 -4.73
C VAL A 163 -21.55 9.91 -5.50
N GLY A 164 -20.43 9.44 -6.06
CA GLY A 164 -20.37 8.19 -6.81
C GLY A 164 -20.76 6.97 -5.96
N LEU A 165 -20.29 6.90 -4.72
CA LEU A 165 -20.68 5.84 -3.78
C LEU A 165 -22.18 5.93 -3.45
N THR A 166 -22.73 7.12 -3.20
CA THR A 166 -24.16 7.26 -2.95
C THR A 166 -25.01 6.79 -4.14
N LEU A 167 -24.60 7.08 -5.38
CA LEU A 167 -25.31 6.65 -6.59
C LEU A 167 -25.30 5.14 -6.82
N LEU A 168 -24.35 4.40 -6.24
CA LEU A 168 -24.33 2.93 -6.30
C LEU A 168 -25.38 2.28 -5.39
N LYS A 169 -25.96 3.04 -4.45
CA LYS A 169 -27.05 2.56 -3.62
C LYS A 169 -28.29 2.41 -4.50
N LYS A 170 -28.78 1.18 -4.66
CA LYS A 170 -30.07 0.96 -5.31
C LYS A 170 -31.15 1.71 -4.52
N GLU A 171 -32.07 2.38 -5.23
CA GLU A 171 -33.38 2.63 -4.64
C GLU A 171 -33.99 1.25 -4.34
N SER A 172 -34.45 1.06 -3.11
CA SER A 172 -35.21 -0.13 -2.77
C SER A 172 -36.49 -0.09 -3.59
N ASP A 173 -36.66 -1.04 -4.52
CA ASP A 173 -37.98 -1.36 -5.08
C ASP A 173 -38.92 -1.86 -3.96
#